data_AF-A0A4Z1JLN3-F1
#
_entry.id   AF-A0A4Z1JLN3-F1
#
_cell.length_a   1.000
_cell.length_b   1.000
_cell.length_c   1.000
_cell.angle_alpha   90.00
_cell.angle_beta   90.00
_cell.angle_gamma   90.00
#
_symmetry.space_group_name_H-M   'P 1'
#
loop_
_entity.id
_entity.type
_entity.pdbx_description
1 polymer ?
#
loop_
_entity_poly.entity_id
_entity_poly.type
_entity_poly.pdbx_seq_one_letter_code
_entity_poly.pdbx_strand_id
1 'polypeptide(L)'
;MDSIIPNTTFPPLDTAYRNVADSHVSRGKLNRNRSGNDSETYLKSIKKTFLSGEWNFDRSAIHESYAQFVAAFTGHDEVAFYASSDISSNSPTTDNSQECGIIHGRLTEESQSEQDSRPLISWEFIQDIPQSMKSLDFALYITKSRDVTSPSDITPFTIAITVEDSTIIESTLSYDPSLLPASDAPHIFDAVVSYLRRSPSSDAEAVANESILSFPPLIRPPSFVEDEKVSDLQSEKVLLHSAFERRVTQYPNRVALDFLQSQGSESKYPVRRTFTYSELNEITTSLAEYILVSRGKQESGSSKFVPVLLSTSAELYVAYLAILKAGLAFCPLPIEAPPQTLKDIHEDLMPQIVLGSEQYRHKLSAISSESMKWIDIESFIHMRTRDGITTQNPPSLRTVASPEENDVAYIMYTSGSTGKPKGVQITHLAAACSIASHAITSKLPPSSEGIPRWFQFAAPTFDPSLMEIFVTLSTGATLCSASRDLTLTDFEAVVSELQATVMMATPSMAALLRRSKLTSLKSLWTMGETVLQKNIEDFARLPNPD
;
A
#
# COMPACT_ATOMS: atom_id res chain seq x y z
N MET A 1 -23.63 1.66 13.78
CA MET A 1 -22.56 2.63 14.05
C MET A 1 -22.18 3.20 12.71
N ASP A 2 -22.64 4.41 12.40
CA ASP A 2 -22.30 5.08 11.16
C ASP A 2 -20.80 5.39 11.20
N SER A 3 -20.01 4.66 10.41
CA SER A 3 -18.60 4.95 10.22
C SER A 3 -18.52 6.28 9.48
N ILE A 4 -18.20 7.34 10.21
CA ILE A 4 -17.73 8.60 9.64
C ILE A 4 -16.43 8.24 8.92
N ILE A 5 -16.51 8.02 7.61
CA ILE A 5 -15.32 7.98 6.76
C ILE A 5 -14.79 9.42 6.77
N PRO A 6 -13.60 9.69 7.33
CA PRO A 6 -13.02 11.01 7.19
C PRO A 6 -12.77 11.22 5.70
N ASN A 7 -13.48 12.19 5.12
CA ASN A 7 -13.29 12.57 3.73
C ASN A 7 -11.98 13.38 3.65
N THR A 8 -10.85 12.69 3.55
CA THR A 8 -9.52 13.32 3.50
C THR A 8 -9.15 13.83 2.11
N THR A 9 -10.06 13.75 1.12
CA THR A 9 -9.79 14.25 -0.22
C THR A 9 -9.96 15.76 -0.26
N PHE A 10 -8.85 16.47 -0.05
CA PHE A 10 -8.70 17.83 -0.54
C PHE A 10 -8.68 17.80 -2.08
N PRO A 11 -9.42 18.68 -2.77
CA PRO A 11 -9.25 18.83 -4.21
C PRO A 11 -7.83 19.37 -4.51
N PRO A 12 -7.28 19.11 -5.71
CA PRO A 12 -5.97 19.63 -6.09
C PRO A 12 -5.99 21.16 -6.03
N LEU A 13 -5.12 21.73 -5.19
CA LEU A 13 -4.99 23.17 -4.98
C LEU A 13 -3.96 23.76 -5.94
N ASP A 14 -4.24 24.93 -6.49
CA ASP A 14 -3.42 25.58 -7.52
C ASP A 14 -2.30 26.40 -6.85
N THR A 15 -1.09 25.84 -6.87
CA THR A 15 0.14 26.46 -6.34
C THR A 15 1.19 26.72 -7.42
N ALA A 16 0.82 26.69 -8.71
CA ALA A 16 1.64 26.88 -9.92
C ALA A 16 1.50 25.67 -10.86
N TYR A 17 1.19 25.95 -12.12
CA TYR A 17 1.01 25.02 -13.24
C TYR A 17 -0.29 24.19 -13.28
N ARG A 18 -1.36 24.84 -13.76
CA ARG A 18 -2.29 24.19 -14.70
C ARG A 18 -2.44 24.97 -15.99
N ASN A 19 -2.31 24.26 -17.11
CA ASN A 19 -2.70 24.76 -18.43
C ASN A 19 -4.21 25.06 -18.39
N VAL A 20 -4.59 26.28 -18.79
CA VAL A 20 -5.95 26.83 -18.70
C VAL A 20 -7.02 25.94 -19.38
N ALA A 21 -6.63 25.01 -20.25
CA ALA A 21 -7.50 24.09 -20.97
C ALA A 21 -8.27 23.08 -20.08
N ASP A 22 -7.75 22.69 -18.91
CA ASP A 22 -8.43 21.73 -18.02
C ASP A 22 -9.35 22.38 -16.96
N SER A 23 -9.41 23.72 -16.92
CA SER A 23 -10.21 24.47 -15.95
C SER A 23 -11.72 24.26 -16.07
N HIS A 24 -12.19 23.71 -17.19
CA HIS A 24 -13.61 23.50 -17.47
C HIS A 24 -14.18 22.17 -16.96
N VAL A 25 -13.34 21.19 -16.60
CA VAL A 25 -13.83 19.81 -16.36
C VAL A 25 -14.05 19.50 -14.86
N SER A 26 -13.41 20.21 -13.93
CA SER A 26 -13.60 19.97 -12.48
C SER A 26 -14.41 21.05 -11.73
N ARG A 27 -14.66 22.21 -12.33
CA ARG A 27 -15.60 23.20 -11.77
C ARG A 27 -17.01 22.94 -12.29
N GLY A 28 -17.61 21.84 -11.84
CA GLY A 28 -19.05 21.64 -11.99
C GLY A 28 -19.79 22.79 -11.29
N LYS A 29 -20.24 23.79 -12.06
CA LYS A 29 -21.22 24.81 -11.66
C LYS A 29 -21.08 25.37 -10.24
N LEU A 30 -19.90 25.83 -9.83
CA LEU A 30 -19.82 26.85 -8.78
C LEU A 30 -20.20 28.19 -9.45
N ASN A 31 -21.49 28.52 -9.33
CA ASN A 31 -22.12 29.73 -9.83
C ASN A 31 -21.32 30.98 -9.40
N ARG A 32 -20.41 31.45 -10.26
CA ARG A 32 -19.86 32.82 -10.19
C ARG A 32 -20.87 33.88 -10.65
N ASN A 33 -22.03 33.47 -11.18
CA ASN A 33 -23.12 34.34 -11.58
C ASN A 33 -24.37 34.09 -10.72
N ARG A 34 -24.40 34.64 -9.49
CA ARG A 34 -25.67 34.99 -8.85
C ARG A 34 -25.71 36.50 -8.72
N SER A 35 -26.39 37.14 -9.66
CA SER A 35 -26.90 38.49 -9.53
C SER A 35 -27.96 38.50 -8.40
N GLY A 36 -27.54 38.79 -7.18
CA GLY A 36 -28.39 38.89 -6.01
C GLY A 36 -27.67 39.67 -4.92
N ASN A 37 -28.35 40.66 -4.36
CA ASN A 37 -27.83 41.76 -3.54
C ASN A 37 -27.37 41.38 -2.11
N ASP A 38 -26.96 40.13 -1.88
CA ASP A 38 -26.55 39.63 -0.56
C ASP A 38 -25.03 39.46 -0.51
N SER A 39 -24.37 40.47 0.04
CA SER A 39 -22.92 40.53 0.28
C SER A 39 -22.52 39.81 1.57
N GLU A 40 -22.95 38.57 1.77
CA GLU A 40 -22.38 37.71 2.81
C GLU A 40 -21.09 37.07 2.26
N THR A 41 -19.97 37.34 2.93
CA THR A 41 -18.66 36.82 2.58
C THR A 41 -18.69 35.29 2.68
N TYR A 42 -18.46 34.59 1.56
CA TYR A 42 -18.54 33.12 1.47
C TYR A 42 -17.45 32.39 2.27
N LEU A 43 -16.36 33.07 2.62
CA LEU A 43 -15.29 32.53 3.45
C LEU A 43 -15.63 32.57 4.94
N LYS A 44 -15.17 31.56 5.67
CA LYS A 44 -15.12 31.59 7.14
C LYS A 44 -13.76 32.06 7.60
N SER A 45 -13.71 32.75 8.74
CA SER A 45 -12.45 33.23 9.31
C SER A 45 -12.24 32.74 10.74
N ILE A 46 -11.00 32.39 11.07
CA ILE A 46 -10.54 32.08 12.43
C ILE A 46 -9.42 33.06 12.75
N LYS A 47 -9.48 33.64 13.95
CA LYS A 47 -8.54 34.67 14.40
C LYS A 47 -7.79 34.21 15.64
N LYS A 48 -6.49 34.46 15.69
CA LYS A 48 -5.59 34.17 16.82
C LYS A 48 -4.71 35.38 17.12
N THR A 49 -4.37 35.56 18.39
CA THR A 49 -3.55 36.69 18.86
C THR A 49 -2.30 36.15 19.54
N PHE A 50 -1.15 36.76 19.24
CA PHE A 50 0.18 36.35 19.70
C PHE A 50 0.98 37.56 20.22
N LEU A 51 1.98 37.29 21.07
CA LEU A 51 2.94 38.30 21.53
C LEU A 51 4.11 38.43 20.53
N SER A 52 4.59 39.65 20.27
CA SER A 52 5.60 39.89 19.23
C SER A 52 6.98 39.32 19.53
N GLY A 53 7.32 39.13 20.81
CA GLY A 53 8.57 38.51 21.21
C GLY A 53 8.72 37.04 20.79
N GLU A 54 7.64 36.41 20.31
CA GLU A 54 7.65 35.03 19.81
C GLU A 54 7.86 34.93 18.29
N TRP A 55 8.04 36.05 17.58
CA TRP A 55 8.03 36.11 16.12
C TRP A 55 9.14 37.03 15.59
N ASN A 56 9.87 36.57 14.57
CA ASN A 56 10.76 37.43 13.80
C ASN A 56 9.99 38.02 12.61
N PHE A 57 9.64 39.30 12.67
CA PHE A 57 8.94 40.01 11.57
C PHE A 57 9.86 40.48 10.47
N ASP A 58 10.84 39.66 10.10
CA ASP A 58 11.52 39.84 8.83
C ASP A 58 10.60 39.34 7.72
N ARG A 59 10.24 40.26 6.81
CA ARG A 59 9.36 39.96 5.68
C ARG A 59 9.89 38.80 4.83
N SER A 60 11.21 38.74 4.65
CA SER A 60 11.88 37.66 3.92
C SER A 60 11.64 36.30 4.60
N ALA A 61 11.82 36.25 5.93
CA ALA A 61 11.61 35.05 6.72
C ALA A 61 10.14 34.60 6.75
N ILE A 62 9.18 35.54 6.78
CA ILE A 62 7.73 35.21 6.74
C ILE A 62 7.36 34.62 5.38
N HIS A 63 7.83 35.24 4.30
CA HIS A 63 7.61 34.73 2.93
C HIS A 63 8.18 33.32 2.76
N GLU A 64 9.42 33.11 3.21
CA GLU A 64 10.08 31.81 3.19
C GLU A 64 9.29 30.77 3.99
N SER A 65 8.92 31.09 5.23
CA SER A 65 8.19 30.19 6.13
C SER A 65 6.82 29.82 5.58
N TYR A 66 6.11 30.77 4.97
CA TYR A 66 4.82 30.49 4.35
C TYR A 66 4.97 29.66 3.08
N ALA A 67 6.02 29.88 2.27
CA ALA A 67 6.33 29.04 1.12
C ALA A 67 6.61 27.59 1.56
N GLN A 68 7.38 27.37 2.63
CA GLN A 68 7.61 26.04 3.21
C GLN A 68 6.30 25.39 3.69
N PHE A 69 5.41 26.16 4.30
CA PHE A 69 4.08 25.66 4.68
C PHE A 69 3.29 25.23 3.45
N VAL A 70 3.19 26.06 2.41
CA VAL A 70 2.42 25.73 1.19
C VAL A 70 2.98 24.46 0.54
N ALA A 71 4.29 24.32 0.47
CA ALA A 71 4.95 23.12 -0.06
C ALA A 71 4.64 21.86 0.77
N ALA A 72 4.74 21.95 2.10
CA ALA A 72 4.41 20.85 3.00
C ALA A 72 2.92 20.49 2.97
N PHE A 73 2.04 21.48 2.81
CA PHE A 73 0.60 21.31 2.81
C PHE A 73 0.08 20.69 1.51
N THR A 74 0.69 21.03 0.36
CA THR A 74 0.29 20.48 -0.95
C THR A 74 1.11 19.26 -1.38
N GLY A 75 2.29 19.06 -0.79
CA GLY A 75 3.24 18.02 -1.21
C GLY A 75 3.97 18.36 -2.51
N HIS A 76 4.02 19.63 -2.92
CA HIS A 76 4.72 20.09 -4.12
C HIS A 76 6.06 20.77 -3.79
N ASP A 77 7.09 20.47 -4.58
CA ASP A 77 8.42 21.08 -4.44
C ASP A 77 8.47 22.52 -4.97
N GLU A 78 7.61 22.85 -5.95
CA GLU A 78 7.45 24.20 -6.50
C GLU A 78 6.07 24.74 -6.13
N VAL A 79 6.06 25.93 -5.52
CA VAL A 79 4.85 26.56 -4.99
C VAL A 79 4.78 28.04 -5.30
N ALA A 80 3.57 28.57 -5.39
CA ALA A 80 3.29 29.96 -5.63
C ALA A 80 2.06 30.40 -4.84
N PHE A 81 2.12 31.62 -4.32
CA PHE A 81 1.00 32.25 -3.62
C PHE A 81 1.04 33.76 -3.80
N TYR A 82 -0.13 34.39 -3.67
CA TYR A 82 -0.22 35.84 -3.69
C TYR A 82 0.32 36.43 -2.38
N ALA A 83 1.13 37.48 -2.46
CA ALA A 83 1.63 38.16 -1.28
C ALA A 83 1.46 39.68 -1.40
N SER A 84 1.01 40.31 -0.31
CA SER A 84 0.98 41.75 -0.19
C SER A 84 1.46 42.19 1.19
N SER A 85 2.29 43.24 1.21
CA SER A 85 2.84 43.79 2.44
C SER A 85 2.83 45.32 2.44
N ASP A 86 2.33 45.90 3.54
CA ASP A 86 2.40 47.34 3.83
C ASP A 86 3.55 47.68 4.82
N ILE A 87 4.40 46.70 5.16
CA ILE A 87 5.57 46.89 6.02
C ILE A 87 6.77 47.33 5.18
N SER A 88 7.30 48.52 5.48
CA SER A 88 8.54 49.05 4.88
C SER A 88 9.74 48.15 5.20
N SER A 89 10.53 47.79 4.20
CA SER A 89 11.89 47.27 4.42
C SER A 89 12.71 48.34 5.18
N ASN A 90 13.71 47.94 5.96
CA ASN A 90 14.52 48.83 6.82
C ASN A 90 15.37 49.90 6.06
N SER A 91 14.96 50.34 4.87
CA SER A 91 15.55 51.41 4.09
C SER A 91 14.92 52.77 4.46
N PRO A 92 15.72 53.80 4.82
CA PRO A 92 15.23 55.11 5.25
C PRO A 92 14.80 56.03 4.09
N THR A 93 14.46 55.49 2.93
CA THR A 93 13.97 56.28 1.79
C THR A 93 12.48 56.11 1.62
N THR A 94 11.77 57.22 1.82
CA THR A 94 10.34 57.44 1.60
C THR A 94 9.84 56.81 0.30
N ASP A 95 9.17 55.67 0.41
CA ASP A 95 8.07 55.30 -0.47
C ASP A 95 7.10 54.40 0.31
N ASN A 96 5.90 54.91 0.61
CA ASN A 96 4.79 54.15 1.21
C ASN A 96 4.06 53.37 0.10
N SER A 97 4.79 52.68 -0.77
CA SER A 97 4.21 51.88 -1.84
C SER A 97 3.90 50.48 -1.29
N GLN A 98 2.61 50.14 -1.26
CA GLN A 98 2.15 48.78 -1.00
C GLN A 98 2.76 47.86 -2.05
N GLU A 99 3.57 46.88 -1.62
CA GLU A 99 4.19 45.94 -2.54
C GLU A 99 3.30 44.70 -2.63
N CYS A 100 2.79 44.43 -3.82
CA CYS A 100 1.96 43.28 -4.11
C CYS A 100 2.52 42.50 -5.31
N GLY A 101 2.41 41.18 -5.24
CA GLY A 101 3.04 40.29 -6.21
C GLY A 101 2.81 38.83 -5.87
N ILE A 102 3.55 37.97 -6.56
CA ILE A 102 3.52 36.52 -6.36
C ILE A 102 4.86 36.09 -5.80
N ILE A 103 4.81 35.25 -4.79
CA ILE A 103 6.00 34.55 -4.32
C ILE A 103 6.00 33.20 -5.00
N HIS A 104 7.11 32.90 -5.67
CA HIS A 104 7.39 31.57 -6.21
C HIS A 104 8.52 30.96 -5.38
N GLY A 105 8.28 29.81 -4.78
CA GLY A 105 9.20 29.09 -3.92
C GLY A 105 9.53 27.72 -4.49
N ARG A 106 10.80 27.31 -4.39
CA ARG A 106 11.29 26.00 -4.83
C ARG A 106 12.12 25.35 -3.74
N LEU A 107 11.68 24.17 -3.31
CA LEU A 107 12.41 23.33 -2.37
C LEU A 107 13.67 22.77 -3.04
N THR A 108 14.79 22.82 -2.32
CA THR A 108 16.06 22.22 -2.73
C THR A 108 16.57 21.32 -1.62
N GLU A 109 16.91 20.08 -1.96
CA GLU A 109 17.65 19.19 -1.07
C GLU A 109 19.12 19.60 -1.03
N GLU A 110 19.54 20.45 -0.09
CA GLU A 110 20.97 20.56 0.23
C GLU A 110 21.30 19.61 1.38
N SER A 111 21.97 18.51 1.05
CA SER A 111 22.58 17.62 2.04
C SER A 111 23.83 18.27 2.64
N GLN A 112 23.68 18.98 3.76
CA GLN A 112 24.81 19.33 4.62
C GLN A 112 24.82 18.41 5.85
N SER A 113 25.38 17.20 5.67
CA SER A 113 25.60 16.15 6.67
C SER A 113 24.36 15.37 7.17
N GLU A 114 24.56 14.11 7.58
CA GLU A 114 23.53 13.17 8.11
C GLU A 114 22.81 13.65 9.38
N GLN A 115 23.21 14.80 9.96
CA GLN A 115 22.64 15.34 11.19
C GLN A 115 21.79 16.60 11.01
N ASP A 116 21.74 17.22 9.83
CA ASP A 116 20.94 18.44 9.60
C ASP A 116 20.36 18.48 8.18
N SER A 117 19.53 17.49 7.84
CA SER A 117 18.79 17.44 6.57
C SER A 117 17.55 18.34 6.62
N ARG A 118 17.74 19.67 6.63
CA ARG A 118 16.63 20.62 6.51
C ARG A 118 16.36 20.90 5.03
N PRO A 119 15.10 20.77 4.55
CA PRO A 119 14.76 21.25 3.22
C PRO A 119 14.91 22.78 3.19
N LEU A 120 15.77 23.28 2.32
CA LEU A 120 15.90 24.71 2.06
C LEU A 120 14.87 25.10 0.99
N ILE A 121 14.25 26.27 1.11
CA ILE A 121 13.41 26.82 0.05
C ILE A 121 14.07 28.08 -0.50
N SER A 122 14.35 28.07 -1.80
CA SER A 122 14.69 29.28 -2.53
C SER A 122 13.40 29.96 -2.98
N TRP A 123 13.30 31.29 -2.90
CA TRP A 123 12.09 31.99 -3.32
C TRP A 123 12.40 33.30 -4.04
N GLU A 124 11.49 33.72 -4.91
CA GLU A 124 11.53 34.97 -5.66
C GLU A 124 10.20 35.72 -5.57
N PHE A 125 10.25 37.05 -5.56
CA PHE A 125 9.07 37.91 -5.60
C PHE A 125 8.86 38.48 -7.01
N ILE A 126 7.70 38.22 -7.59
CA ILE A 126 7.34 38.58 -8.96
C ILE A 126 6.26 39.67 -8.90
N GLN A 127 6.64 40.90 -9.26
CA GLN A 127 5.76 42.08 -9.19
C GLN A 127 4.82 42.21 -10.41
N ASP A 128 5.25 41.77 -11.59
CA ASP A 128 4.44 41.78 -12.81
C ASP A 128 3.52 40.56 -12.89
N ILE A 129 2.32 40.68 -12.30
CA ILE A 129 1.37 39.56 -12.14
C ILE A 129 0.75 39.15 -13.49
N PRO A 130 1.01 37.93 -14.01
CA PRO A 130 0.38 37.42 -15.22
C PRO A 130 -1.12 37.18 -15.02
N GLN A 131 -1.96 37.40 -16.04
CA GLN A 131 -3.41 37.13 -15.95
C GLN A 131 -3.74 35.67 -15.59
N SER A 132 -2.85 34.73 -15.92
CA SER A 132 -2.99 33.30 -15.60
C SER A 132 -2.87 32.98 -14.12
N MET A 133 -2.39 33.91 -13.27
CA MET A 133 -2.16 33.69 -11.84
C MET A 133 -3.25 34.30 -10.94
N LYS A 134 -4.40 34.71 -11.51
CA LYS A 134 -5.61 35.09 -10.75
C LYS A 134 -6.38 33.89 -10.14
N SER A 135 -5.84 32.67 -10.24
CA SER A 135 -6.45 31.43 -9.74
C SER A 135 -5.70 30.79 -8.58
N LEU A 136 -4.65 31.43 -8.04
CA LEU A 136 -3.90 30.87 -6.92
C LEU A 136 -4.81 30.65 -5.71
N ASP A 137 -4.68 29.48 -5.08
CA ASP A 137 -5.55 29.14 -3.96
C ASP A 137 -5.05 29.71 -2.62
N PHE A 138 -3.81 30.19 -2.57
CA PHE A 138 -3.15 30.68 -1.36
C PHE A 138 -2.80 32.17 -1.45
N ALA A 139 -3.03 32.89 -0.35
CA ALA A 139 -2.58 34.27 -0.19
C ALA A 139 -2.04 34.56 1.21
N LEU A 140 -1.09 35.49 1.28
CA LEU A 140 -0.47 36.01 2.49
C LEU A 140 -0.55 37.55 2.48
N TYR A 141 -1.16 38.12 3.52
CA TYR A 141 -1.23 39.57 3.74
C TYR A 141 -0.51 39.95 5.01
N ILE A 142 0.36 40.96 4.94
CA ILE A 142 1.08 41.49 6.08
C ILE A 142 0.80 42.99 6.18
N THR A 143 0.11 43.43 7.23
CA THR A 143 -0.34 44.83 7.37
C THR A 143 -0.10 45.40 8.76
N LYS A 144 -0.09 46.74 8.85
CA LYS A 144 -0.07 47.51 10.11
C LYS A 144 -1.46 48.04 10.52
N SER A 145 -2.47 47.91 9.67
CA SER A 145 -3.82 48.44 9.93
C SER A 145 -4.87 47.33 9.88
N ARG A 146 -5.93 47.46 10.68
CA ARG A 146 -7.08 46.54 10.66
C ARG A 146 -7.93 46.65 9.39
N ASP A 147 -7.77 47.73 8.63
CA ASP A 147 -8.50 47.97 7.37
C ASP A 147 -7.70 47.47 6.16
N VAL A 148 -7.66 46.16 5.96
CA VAL A 148 -7.22 45.59 4.67
C VAL A 148 -8.44 45.47 3.77
N THR A 149 -8.58 46.40 2.84
CA THR A 149 -9.39 46.13 1.65
C THR A 149 -8.68 45.06 0.83
N SER A 150 -9.10 43.81 1.03
CA SER A 150 -8.70 42.64 0.26
C SER A 150 -8.66 42.99 -1.23
N PRO A 151 -7.55 42.74 -1.97
CA PRO A 151 -7.57 42.73 -3.42
C PRO A 151 -8.75 41.89 -3.88
N SER A 152 -9.51 42.44 -4.82
CA SER A 152 -10.87 42.05 -5.16
C SER A 152 -11.02 40.72 -5.91
N ASP A 153 -10.21 39.70 -5.60
CA ASP A 153 -10.39 38.31 -6.03
C ASP A 153 -10.01 37.37 -4.86
N ILE A 154 -11.03 36.82 -4.21
CA ILE A 154 -10.96 36.01 -2.99
C ILE A 154 -10.26 34.67 -3.27
N THR A 155 -9.07 34.44 -2.69
CA THR A 155 -8.40 33.14 -2.72
C THR A 155 -8.96 32.24 -1.61
N PRO A 156 -9.18 30.94 -1.88
CA PRO A 156 -9.69 29.98 -0.90
C PRO A 156 -8.95 29.85 0.42
N PHE A 157 -7.66 30.15 0.48
CA PHE A 157 -6.84 30.07 1.69
C PHE A 157 -6.04 31.36 1.86
N THR A 158 -6.56 32.26 2.69
CA THR A 158 -5.91 33.55 2.98
C THR A 158 -5.43 33.60 4.41
N ILE A 159 -4.14 33.88 4.60
CA ILE A 159 -3.57 34.23 5.91
C ILE A 159 -3.30 35.72 5.93
N ALA A 160 -3.92 36.43 6.86
CA ALA A 160 -3.64 37.82 7.14
C ALA A 160 -2.91 37.94 8.49
N ILE A 161 -1.88 38.77 8.52
CA ILE A 161 -1.08 39.07 9.71
C ILE A 161 -1.12 40.58 9.91
N THR A 162 -1.73 41.01 11.01
CA THR A 162 -1.86 42.41 11.41
C THR A 162 -0.98 42.67 12.63
N VAL A 163 -0.08 43.65 12.52
CA VAL A 163 0.82 44.04 13.62
C VAL A 163 0.28 45.32 14.26
N GLU A 164 -0.34 45.21 15.44
CA GLU A 164 -1.16 46.31 15.97
C GLU A 164 -0.38 47.36 16.76
N ASP A 165 0.71 47.02 17.47
CA ASP A 165 1.48 48.01 18.27
C ASP A 165 2.89 47.50 18.64
N SER A 166 3.61 46.87 17.70
CA SER A 166 4.95 46.24 17.89
C SER A 166 5.06 45.16 18.99
N THR A 167 3.96 44.86 19.69
CA THR A 167 3.88 43.91 20.84
C THR A 167 2.82 42.84 20.68
N ILE A 168 1.75 43.11 19.92
CA ILE A 168 0.65 42.18 19.68
C ILE A 168 0.50 41.97 18.18
N ILE A 169 0.42 40.70 17.78
CA ILE A 169 0.13 40.27 16.41
C ILE A 169 -1.17 39.52 16.38
N GLU A 170 -2.00 39.94 15.45
CA GLU A 170 -3.24 39.28 15.13
C GLU A 170 -3.08 38.56 13.80
N SER A 171 -3.31 37.25 13.80
CA SER A 171 -3.39 36.49 12.56
C SER A 171 -4.82 36.03 12.33
N THR A 172 -5.25 36.07 11.08
CA THR A 172 -6.55 35.58 10.65
C THR A 172 -6.37 34.62 9.48
N LEU A 173 -6.85 33.38 9.62
CA LEU A 173 -7.05 32.45 8.52
C LEU A 173 -8.46 32.63 7.99
N SER A 174 -8.60 32.99 6.72
CA SER A 174 -9.88 32.95 5.99
C SER A 174 -9.86 31.80 4.99
N TYR A 175 -10.91 30.97 5.00
CA TYR A 175 -10.97 29.75 4.21
C TYR A 175 -12.36 29.45 3.62
N ASP A 176 -12.37 28.72 2.50
CA ASP A 176 -13.59 28.20 1.88
C ASP A 176 -14.06 26.91 2.60
N PRO A 177 -15.24 26.92 3.25
CA PRO A 177 -15.72 25.75 4.00
C PRO A 177 -16.11 24.56 3.11
N SER A 178 -16.19 24.73 1.79
CA SER A 178 -16.34 23.62 0.84
C SER A 178 -15.03 22.90 0.54
N LEU A 179 -13.89 23.53 0.84
CA LEU A 179 -12.54 22.99 0.63
C LEU A 179 -11.90 22.51 1.93
N LEU A 180 -12.14 23.20 3.05
CA LEU A 180 -11.62 22.86 4.37
C LEU A 180 -12.78 22.77 5.39
N PRO A 181 -13.06 21.58 5.96
CA PRO A 181 -14.04 21.44 7.02
C PRO A 181 -13.73 22.36 8.21
N ALA A 182 -14.78 22.95 8.80
CA ALA A 182 -14.62 23.89 9.90
C ALA A 182 -14.01 23.26 11.17
N SER A 183 -14.11 21.93 11.33
CA SER A 183 -13.44 21.17 12.40
C SER A 183 -11.93 21.16 12.26
N ASP A 184 -11.43 21.21 11.03
CA ASP A 184 -10.02 20.98 10.71
C ASP A 184 -9.27 22.31 10.56
N ALA A 185 -10.00 23.38 10.29
CA ALA A 185 -9.44 24.72 10.10
C ALA A 185 -8.60 25.25 11.29
N PRO A 186 -8.96 25.02 12.57
CA PRO A 186 -8.09 25.39 13.69
C PRO A 186 -6.73 24.69 13.63
N HIS A 187 -6.69 23.42 13.22
CA HIS A 187 -5.47 22.62 13.13
C HIS A 187 -4.57 23.08 11.99
N ILE A 188 -5.15 23.37 10.81
CA ILE A 188 -4.40 23.98 9.70
C ILE A 188 -3.86 25.34 10.11
N PHE A 189 -4.64 26.14 10.85
CA PHE A 189 -4.17 27.43 11.32
C PHE A 189 -3.01 27.29 12.32
N ASP A 190 -3.06 26.32 13.24
CA ASP A 190 -1.92 26.02 14.12
C ASP A 190 -0.67 25.58 13.35
N ALA A 191 -0.84 24.78 12.29
CA ALA A 191 0.26 24.38 11.43
C ALA A 191 0.90 25.59 10.74
N VAL A 192 0.12 26.47 10.11
CA VAL A 192 0.63 27.72 9.50
C VAL A 192 1.40 28.55 10.52
N VAL A 193 0.80 28.81 11.68
CA VAL A 193 1.43 29.61 12.75
C VAL A 193 2.73 28.97 13.22
N SER A 194 2.81 27.65 13.29
CA SER A 194 4.04 26.95 13.67
C SER A 194 5.17 27.16 12.67
N TYR A 195 4.88 27.20 11.37
CA TYR A 195 5.87 27.53 10.34
C TYR A 195 6.31 28.99 10.46
N LEU A 196 5.36 29.92 10.61
CA LEU A 196 5.64 31.35 10.72
C LEU A 196 6.44 31.73 11.98
N ARG A 197 6.35 30.94 13.06
CA ARG A 197 7.12 31.14 14.30
C ARG A 197 8.57 30.67 14.22
N ARG A 198 8.96 29.88 13.22
CA ARG A 198 10.34 29.37 13.13
C ARG A 198 11.29 30.53 12.86
N SER A 199 12.15 30.84 13.83
CA SER A 199 13.32 31.68 13.55
C SER A 199 14.36 30.84 12.81
N PRO A 200 15.04 31.37 11.78
CA PRO A 200 16.16 30.67 11.13
C PRO A 200 17.31 30.33 12.11
N SER A 201 17.32 30.92 13.32
CA SER A 201 18.34 30.76 14.35
C SER A 201 17.90 30.00 15.62
N SER A 202 16.67 29.51 15.73
CA SER A 202 16.23 28.72 16.90
C SER A 202 16.11 27.24 16.57
N ASP A 203 16.72 26.39 17.40
CA ASP A 203 16.55 24.93 17.33
C ASP A 203 15.06 24.56 17.26
N ALA A 204 14.71 23.89 16.16
CA ALA A 204 13.35 23.59 15.75
C ALA A 204 12.77 22.39 16.53
N GLU A 205 12.82 22.40 17.85
CA GLU A 205 12.05 21.45 18.68
C GLU A 205 10.62 21.96 18.91
N ALA A 206 9.89 22.13 17.82
CA ALA A 206 8.43 22.15 17.82
C ALA A 206 7.94 21.66 16.45
N VAL A 207 8.38 20.45 16.09
CA VAL A 207 7.74 19.67 15.03
C VAL A 207 6.31 19.41 15.51
N ALA A 208 5.31 19.72 14.67
CA ALA A 208 3.92 19.35 14.92
C ALA A 208 3.90 17.89 15.41
N ASN A 209 3.16 17.61 16.50
CA ASN A 209 3.09 16.27 17.08
C ASN A 209 2.99 15.24 15.96
N GLU A 210 3.96 14.32 15.87
CA GLU A 210 3.95 13.27 14.87
C GLU A 210 2.58 12.59 14.89
N SER A 211 2.06 12.27 13.71
CA SER A 211 0.76 11.60 13.59
C SER A 211 0.77 10.31 14.42
N ILE A 212 0.06 10.33 15.55
CA ILE A 212 0.04 9.23 16.56
C ILE A 212 -0.71 7.99 16.03
N LEU A 213 -1.25 8.02 14.81
CA LEU A 213 -2.12 6.96 14.32
C LEU A 213 -1.42 5.59 14.21
N SER A 214 -0.08 5.52 14.17
CA SER A 214 0.64 4.23 14.12
C SER A 214 2.09 4.30 14.63
N PHE A 215 2.43 5.18 15.57
CA PHE A 215 3.80 5.30 16.08
C PHE A 215 3.94 4.83 17.55
N PRO A 216 4.95 3.98 17.87
CA PRO A 216 5.79 3.25 16.91
C PRO A 216 4.96 2.17 16.19
N PRO A 217 5.27 1.86 14.92
CA PRO A 217 4.60 0.78 14.22
C PRO A 217 4.78 -0.52 15.01
N LEU A 218 3.79 -1.42 14.96
CA LEU A 218 3.96 -2.75 15.52
C LEU A 218 5.09 -3.45 14.76
N ILE A 219 6.26 -3.56 15.41
CA ILE A 219 7.46 -4.20 14.85
C ILE A 219 7.27 -5.73 14.75
N ARG A 220 6.27 -6.26 15.44
CA ARG A 220 5.92 -7.68 15.48
C ARG A 220 4.49 -7.88 14.96
N PRO A 221 4.19 -9.02 14.32
CA PRO A 221 2.83 -9.32 13.89
C PRO A 221 1.88 -9.36 15.08
N PRO A 222 0.64 -8.90 14.94
CA PRO A 222 -0.38 -9.13 15.95
C PRO A 222 -0.63 -10.65 16.14
N SER A 223 -1.00 -11.05 17.35
CA SER A 223 -1.36 -12.45 17.62
C SER A 223 -2.64 -12.83 16.89
N PHE A 224 -2.65 -14.00 16.24
CA PHE A 224 -3.87 -14.55 15.67
C PHE A 224 -4.84 -14.97 16.78
N VAL A 225 -6.14 -14.92 16.50
CA VAL A 225 -7.20 -15.35 17.43
C VAL A 225 -7.01 -16.82 17.81
N GLU A 226 -6.57 -17.65 16.87
CA GLU A 226 -6.30 -19.06 17.07
C GLU A 226 -5.08 -19.33 17.99
N ASP A 227 -4.29 -18.30 18.30
CA ASP A 227 -3.10 -18.40 19.14
C ASP A 227 -3.28 -17.82 20.54
N GLU A 228 -4.47 -17.33 20.90
CA GLU A 228 -4.74 -16.68 22.21
C GLU A 228 -4.38 -17.54 23.43
N LYS A 229 -4.30 -18.86 23.27
CA LYS A 229 -3.96 -19.83 24.34
C LYS A 229 -2.50 -20.27 24.35
N VAL A 230 -1.68 -19.81 23.40
CA VAL A 230 -0.27 -20.19 23.30
C VAL A 230 0.56 -19.23 24.15
N SER A 231 0.94 -19.69 25.34
CA SER A 231 1.94 -19.01 26.16
C SER A 231 3.30 -19.06 25.44
N ASP A 232 3.92 -17.89 25.21
CA ASP A 232 5.31 -17.70 24.74
C ASP A 232 5.57 -17.38 23.25
N LEU A 233 4.56 -16.92 22.49
CA LEU A 233 4.72 -16.51 21.07
C LEU A 233 5.72 -15.38 20.82
N GLN A 234 6.06 -14.59 21.84
CA GLN A 234 6.96 -13.45 21.70
C GLN A 234 8.43 -13.85 21.52
N SER A 235 8.78 -15.11 21.84
CA SER A 235 10.14 -15.64 21.71
C SER A 235 10.39 -16.41 20.40
N GLU A 236 9.32 -16.72 19.66
CA GLU A 236 9.39 -17.50 18.42
C GLU A 236 9.78 -16.63 17.21
N LYS A 237 10.58 -17.19 16.31
CA LYS A 237 10.93 -16.51 15.05
C LYS A 237 9.69 -16.30 14.20
N VAL A 238 9.46 -15.05 13.80
CA VAL A 238 8.38 -14.64 12.91
C VAL A 238 8.75 -14.98 11.47
N LEU A 239 8.37 -16.19 11.06
CA LEU A 239 8.50 -16.68 9.69
C LEU A 239 7.14 -16.71 8.99
N LEU A 240 7.09 -16.33 7.72
CA LEU A 240 5.87 -16.38 6.90
C LEU A 240 5.09 -17.71 6.99
N HIS A 241 5.79 -18.84 7.12
CA HIS A 241 5.19 -20.17 7.24
C HIS A 241 4.96 -20.66 8.69
N SER A 242 5.46 -19.95 9.71
CA SER A 242 5.38 -20.39 11.12
C SER A 242 3.92 -20.54 11.61
N ALA A 243 3.03 -19.63 11.20
CA ALA A 243 1.62 -19.71 11.54
C ALA A 243 0.95 -20.97 10.95
N PHE A 244 1.30 -21.34 9.71
CA PHE A 244 0.86 -22.61 9.13
C PHE A 244 1.34 -23.81 9.96
N GLU A 245 2.61 -23.85 10.36
CA GLU A 245 3.15 -24.94 11.18
C GLU A 245 2.47 -25.07 12.56
N ARG A 246 2.09 -23.93 13.16
CA ARG A 246 1.26 -23.93 14.37
C ARG A 246 -0.13 -24.53 14.12
N ARG A 247 -0.76 -24.23 12.97
CA ARG A 247 -2.04 -24.86 12.58
C ARG A 247 -1.92 -26.34 12.28
N VAL A 248 -0.76 -26.83 11.82
CA VAL A 248 -0.50 -28.28 11.69
C VAL A 248 -0.62 -28.99 13.03
N THR A 249 -0.08 -28.39 14.09
CA THR A 249 -0.15 -28.97 15.44
C THR A 249 -1.57 -28.91 16.01
N GLN A 250 -2.32 -27.83 15.74
CA GLN A 250 -3.67 -27.64 16.27
C GLN A 250 -4.76 -28.40 15.49
N TYR A 251 -4.64 -28.48 14.17
CA TYR A 251 -5.68 -29.00 13.26
C TYR A 251 -5.12 -30.00 12.24
N PRO A 252 -4.37 -31.04 12.65
CA PRO A 252 -3.62 -31.90 11.73
C PRO A 252 -4.49 -32.58 10.66
N ASN A 253 -5.71 -32.98 11.02
CA ASN A 253 -6.65 -33.70 10.15
C ASN A 253 -7.60 -32.79 9.37
N ARG A 254 -7.52 -31.46 9.57
CA ARG A 254 -8.37 -30.52 8.82
C ARG A 254 -7.83 -30.38 7.40
N VAL A 255 -8.71 -30.24 6.41
CA VAL A 255 -8.32 -29.98 5.02
C VAL A 255 -7.68 -28.59 4.93
N ALA A 256 -6.40 -28.54 4.57
CA ALA A 256 -5.65 -27.30 4.34
C ALA A 256 -5.80 -26.82 2.90
N LEU A 257 -5.76 -27.75 1.94
CA LEU A 257 -5.84 -27.49 0.51
C LEU A 257 -6.90 -28.40 -0.14
N ASP A 258 -7.82 -27.81 -0.88
CA ASP A 258 -8.80 -28.50 -1.72
C ASP A 258 -8.69 -27.97 -3.16
N PHE A 259 -8.02 -28.73 -4.03
CA PHE A 259 -7.76 -28.35 -5.42
C PHE A 259 -8.65 -29.12 -6.39
N LEU A 260 -9.53 -28.42 -7.10
CA LEU A 260 -10.40 -28.99 -8.13
C LEU A 260 -9.65 -29.17 -9.46
N GLN A 261 -9.47 -30.43 -9.88
CA GLN A 261 -8.78 -30.78 -11.13
C GLN A 261 -9.73 -30.89 -12.32
N SER A 262 -10.95 -31.38 -12.08
CA SER A 262 -12.01 -31.44 -13.09
C SER A 262 -13.39 -31.27 -12.45
N GLN A 263 -14.28 -30.60 -13.17
CA GLN A 263 -15.68 -30.50 -12.76
C GLN A 263 -16.41 -31.83 -12.93
N GLY A 264 -17.35 -32.08 -12.03
CA GLY A 264 -18.27 -33.20 -12.18
C GLY A 264 -19.23 -32.99 -13.35
N SER A 265 -19.74 -34.08 -13.90
CA SER A 265 -20.89 -34.08 -14.81
C SER A 265 -21.98 -34.99 -14.24
N GLU A 266 -23.16 -35.04 -14.86
CA GLU A 266 -24.26 -35.94 -14.46
C GLU A 266 -23.84 -37.41 -14.27
N SER A 267 -22.72 -37.85 -14.86
CA SER A 267 -22.20 -39.22 -14.76
C SER A 267 -20.80 -39.34 -14.14
N LYS A 268 -20.16 -38.25 -13.71
CA LYS A 268 -18.80 -38.29 -13.12
C LYS A 268 -18.70 -37.33 -11.94
N TYR A 269 -18.22 -37.83 -10.81
CA TYR A 269 -17.87 -36.99 -9.67
C TYR A 269 -16.68 -36.07 -10.02
N PRO A 270 -16.62 -34.86 -9.43
CA PRO A 270 -15.48 -33.97 -9.57
C PRO A 270 -14.20 -34.65 -9.07
N VAL A 271 -13.09 -34.47 -9.79
CA VAL A 271 -11.79 -34.96 -9.33
C VAL A 271 -11.12 -33.84 -8.54
N ARG A 272 -10.79 -34.15 -7.29
CA ARG A 272 -10.16 -33.23 -6.36
C ARG A 272 -8.85 -33.81 -5.84
N ARG A 273 -7.88 -32.94 -5.63
CA ARG A 273 -6.65 -33.24 -4.89
C ARG A 273 -6.68 -32.47 -3.59
N THR A 274 -6.78 -33.21 -2.49
CA THR A 274 -6.88 -32.63 -1.15
C THR A 274 -5.65 -32.96 -0.33
N PHE A 275 -5.27 -32.04 0.55
CA PHE A 275 -4.27 -32.28 1.58
C PHE A 275 -4.81 -31.77 2.91
N THR A 276 -4.71 -32.60 3.95
CA THR A 276 -4.84 -32.14 5.33
C THR A 276 -3.64 -31.27 5.73
N TYR A 277 -3.73 -30.55 6.84
CA TYR A 277 -2.59 -29.78 7.35
C TYR A 277 -1.36 -30.68 7.61
N SER A 278 -1.54 -31.89 8.17
CA SER A 278 -0.43 -32.83 8.39
C SER A 278 0.18 -33.30 7.08
N GLU A 279 -0.63 -33.74 6.11
CA GLU A 279 -0.14 -34.23 4.82
C GLU A 279 0.57 -33.13 4.03
N LEU A 280 0.03 -31.90 4.03
CA LEU A 280 0.66 -30.75 3.39
C LEU A 280 2.00 -30.41 4.07
N ASN A 281 2.07 -30.50 5.39
CA ASN A 281 3.31 -30.26 6.13
C ASN A 281 4.38 -31.32 5.84
N GLU A 282 3.99 -32.59 5.75
CA GLU A 282 4.89 -33.70 5.48
C GLU A 282 5.47 -33.63 4.07
N ILE A 283 4.62 -33.39 3.06
CA ILE A 283 5.10 -33.30 1.67
C ILE A 283 5.97 -32.06 1.44
N THR A 284 5.65 -30.92 2.07
CA THR A 284 6.45 -29.70 1.96
C THR A 284 7.77 -29.80 2.70
N THR A 285 7.80 -30.44 3.88
CA THR A 285 9.04 -30.76 4.60
C THR A 285 9.93 -31.70 3.78
N SER A 286 9.35 -32.75 3.19
CA SER A 286 10.08 -33.69 2.33
C SER A 286 10.67 -33.01 1.09
N LEU A 287 9.93 -32.07 0.49
CA LEU A 287 10.41 -31.30 -0.65
C LEU A 287 11.49 -30.30 -0.23
N ALA A 288 11.37 -29.67 0.95
CA ALA A 288 12.39 -28.77 1.48
C ALA A 288 13.75 -29.47 1.64
N GLU A 289 13.75 -30.68 2.21
CA GLU A 289 14.95 -31.52 2.31
C GLU A 289 15.53 -31.86 0.92
N TYR A 290 14.67 -32.21 -0.03
CA TYR A 290 15.07 -32.51 -1.40
C TYR A 290 15.67 -31.29 -2.12
N ILE A 291 15.13 -30.10 -1.90
CA ILE A 291 15.68 -28.83 -2.41
C ILE A 291 17.08 -28.63 -1.83
N LEU A 292 17.27 -28.76 -0.51
CA LEU A 292 18.57 -28.56 0.14
C LEU A 292 19.63 -29.54 -0.37
N VAL A 293 19.28 -30.83 -0.49
CA VAL A 293 20.17 -31.86 -1.05
C VAL A 293 20.50 -31.56 -2.51
N SER A 294 19.50 -31.15 -3.29
CA SER A 294 19.68 -30.82 -4.70
C SER A 294 20.60 -29.62 -4.89
N ARG A 295 20.56 -28.61 -4.01
CA ARG A 295 21.45 -27.43 -4.10
C ARG A 295 22.91 -27.77 -3.79
N GLY A 296 23.15 -28.83 -3.01
CA GLY A 296 24.49 -29.19 -2.58
C GLY A 296 25.06 -28.21 -1.55
N LYS A 297 26.39 -28.24 -1.36
CA LYS A 297 27.07 -27.37 -0.38
C LYS A 297 26.91 -25.90 -0.77
N GLN A 298 26.45 -25.09 0.17
CA GLN A 298 26.30 -23.64 -0.01
C GLN A 298 27.66 -22.96 0.14
N GLU A 299 28.13 -22.33 -0.94
CA GLU A 299 29.27 -21.42 -0.90
C GLU A 299 28.79 -20.02 -0.51
N SER A 300 29.67 -19.23 0.12
CA SER A 300 29.38 -17.82 0.45
C SER A 300 29.01 -17.06 -0.81
N GLY A 301 27.84 -16.42 -0.82
CA GLY A 301 27.31 -15.69 -1.98
C GLY A 301 26.41 -16.49 -2.92
N SER A 302 26.10 -17.75 -2.61
CA SER A 302 25.10 -18.53 -3.37
C SER A 302 23.73 -17.85 -3.33
N SER A 303 23.07 -17.75 -4.49
CA SER A 303 21.72 -17.20 -4.59
C SER A 303 20.74 -17.98 -3.71
N LYS A 304 20.03 -17.27 -2.83
CA LYS A 304 18.95 -17.82 -1.98
C LYS A 304 17.58 -17.86 -2.68
N PHE A 305 17.51 -17.39 -3.93
CA PHE A 305 16.26 -17.30 -4.68
C PHE A 305 15.99 -18.58 -5.46
N VAL A 306 14.74 -19.03 -5.41
CA VAL A 306 14.25 -20.22 -6.11
C VAL A 306 13.09 -19.81 -7.02
N PRO A 307 13.32 -19.66 -8.33
CA PRO A 307 12.25 -19.39 -9.27
C PRO A 307 11.28 -20.57 -9.36
N VAL A 308 9.99 -20.24 -9.47
CA VAL A 308 8.88 -21.19 -9.54
C VAL A 308 8.09 -20.94 -10.82
N LEU A 309 8.22 -21.84 -11.79
CA LEU A 309 7.53 -21.78 -13.09
C LEU A 309 6.34 -22.74 -13.10
N LEU A 310 5.28 -22.34 -12.39
CA LEU A 310 4.03 -23.09 -12.24
C LEU A 310 2.83 -22.17 -12.43
N SER A 311 1.77 -22.69 -13.03
CA SER A 311 0.42 -22.11 -12.94
C SER A 311 -0.17 -22.38 -11.55
N THR A 312 -1.35 -21.81 -11.28
CA THR A 312 -2.15 -22.18 -10.11
C THR A 312 -2.42 -23.69 -10.09
N SER A 313 -1.82 -24.38 -9.13
CA SER A 313 -1.92 -25.83 -8.96
C SER A 313 -1.61 -26.24 -7.51
N ALA A 314 -1.86 -27.51 -7.15
CA ALA A 314 -1.47 -28.01 -5.83
C ALA A 314 0.06 -27.99 -5.63
N GLU A 315 0.82 -28.26 -6.70
CA GLU A 315 2.27 -28.21 -6.75
C GLU A 315 2.81 -26.82 -6.39
N LEU A 316 2.14 -25.75 -6.83
CA LEU A 316 2.53 -24.38 -6.54
C LEU A 316 2.56 -24.11 -5.03
N TYR A 317 1.50 -24.49 -4.33
CA TYR A 317 1.39 -24.26 -2.88
C TYR A 317 2.40 -25.13 -2.10
N VAL A 318 2.62 -26.36 -2.56
CA VAL A 318 3.67 -27.24 -2.01
C VAL A 318 5.05 -26.62 -2.23
N ALA A 319 5.33 -26.07 -3.41
CA ALA A 319 6.60 -25.42 -3.72
C ALA A 319 6.88 -24.23 -2.81
N TYR A 320 5.93 -23.31 -2.63
CA TYR A 320 6.13 -22.12 -1.79
C TYR A 320 6.46 -22.49 -0.34
N LEU A 321 5.66 -23.36 0.27
CA LEU A 321 5.90 -23.80 1.65
C LEU A 321 7.23 -24.53 1.79
N ALA A 322 7.58 -25.39 0.83
CA ALA A 322 8.85 -26.12 0.85
C ALA A 322 10.08 -25.22 0.71
N ILE A 323 10.01 -24.21 -0.18
CA ILE A 323 11.09 -23.23 -0.36
C ILE A 323 11.29 -22.41 0.92
N LEU A 324 10.20 -21.95 1.54
CA LEU A 324 10.27 -21.22 2.80
C LEU A 324 10.84 -22.08 3.94
N LYS A 325 10.42 -23.34 4.06
CA LYS A 325 10.95 -24.32 5.03
C LYS A 325 12.42 -24.66 4.78
N ALA A 326 12.89 -24.57 3.53
CA ALA A 326 14.29 -24.71 3.17
C ALA A 326 15.13 -23.45 3.48
N GLY A 327 14.52 -22.40 4.05
CA GLY A 327 15.17 -21.12 4.36
C GLY A 327 15.57 -20.32 3.12
N LEU A 328 14.77 -20.44 2.06
CA LEU A 328 14.99 -19.80 0.77
C LEU A 328 13.81 -18.92 0.39
N ALA A 329 14.05 -18.04 -0.59
CA ALA A 329 13.06 -17.11 -1.10
C ALA A 329 12.47 -17.64 -2.41
N PHE A 330 11.14 -17.77 -2.50
CA PHE A 330 10.52 -18.16 -3.76
C PHE A 330 10.32 -16.95 -4.69
N CYS A 331 10.41 -17.19 -6.01
CA CYS A 331 10.14 -16.19 -7.04
C CYS A 331 9.15 -16.75 -8.06
N PRO A 332 7.85 -16.38 -8.02
CA PRO A 332 6.92 -16.82 -9.05
C PRO A 332 7.28 -16.25 -10.41
N LEU A 333 7.40 -17.12 -11.41
CA LEU A 333 7.64 -16.73 -12.78
C LEU A 333 6.34 -16.77 -13.60
N PRO A 334 6.00 -15.70 -14.33
CA PRO A 334 4.86 -15.70 -15.24
C PRO A 334 5.05 -16.74 -16.35
N ILE A 335 4.17 -17.74 -16.39
CA ILE A 335 4.27 -18.79 -17.42
C ILE A 335 4.07 -18.21 -18.81
N GLU A 336 3.27 -17.16 -18.98
CA GLU A 336 3.00 -16.50 -20.26
C GLU A 336 4.07 -15.47 -20.66
N ALA A 337 5.11 -15.25 -19.84
CA ALA A 337 6.10 -14.24 -20.16
C ALA A 337 6.94 -14.59 -21.39
N PRO A 338 7.36 -13.58 -22.17
CA PRO A 338 8.30 -13.77 -23.27
C PRO A 338 9.62 -14.39 -22.78
N PRO A 339 10.32 -15.18 -23.60
CA PRO A 339 11.62 -15.77 -23.24
C PRO A 339 12.65 -14.74 -22.78
N GLN A 340 12.66 -13.54 -23.36
CA GLN A 340 13.57 -12.47 -22.95
C GLN A 340 13.32 -12.01 -21.52
N THR A 341 12.07 -11.86 -21.10
CA THR A 341 11.72 -11.47 -19.72
C THR A 341 12.17 -12.53 -18.72
N LEU A 342 11.97 -13.82 -19.04
CA LEU A 342 12.46 -14.93 -18.21
C LEU A 342 13.99 -14.96 -18.14
N LYS A 343 14.67 -14.60 -19.23
CA LYS A 343 16.13 -14.46 -19.29
C LYS A 343 16.62 -13.33 -18.40
N ASP A 344 16.02 -12.15 -18.49
CA ASP A 344 16.38 -10.99 -17.67
C ASP A 344 16.23 -11.31 -16.18
N ILE A 345 15.13 -11.96 -15.79
CA ILE A 345 14.91 -12.40 -14.39
C ILE A 345 15.94 -13.46 -13.97
N HIS A 346 16.24 -14.43 -14.83
CA HIS A 346 17.24 -15.45 -14.50
C HIS A 346 18.64 -14.86 -14.31
N GLU A 347 19.05 -13.94 -15.18
CA GLU A 347 20.35 -13.25 -15.08
C GLU A 347 20.45 -12.41 -13.80
N ASP A 348 19.35 -11.80 -13.36
CA ASP A 348 19.28 -11.04 -12.10
C ASP A 348 19.34 -11.95 -10.86
N LEU A 349 18.64 -13.10 -10.89
CA LEU A 349 18.57 -14.02 -9.75
C LEU A 349 19.75 -14.99 -9.63
N MET A 350 20.41 -15.33 -10.75
CA MET A 350 21.43 -16.39 -10.86
C MET A 350 21.08 -17.67 -10.06
N PRO A 351 19.91 -18.29 -10.33
CA PRO A 351 19.38 -19.36 -9.49
C PRO A 351 20.14 -20.68 -9.68
N GLN A 352 20.40 -21.39 -8.57
CA GLN A 352 20.96 -22.75 -8.60
C GLN A 352 19.90 -23.81 -8.94
N ILE A 353 18.64 -23.54 -8.58
CA ILE A 353 17.52 -24.45 -8.76
C ILE A 353 16.31 -23.66 -9.26
N VAL A 354 15.56 -24.29 -10.16
CA VAL A 354 14.21 -23.85 -10.57
C VAL A 354 13.23 -24.98 -10.28
N LEU A 355 12.10 -24.62 -9.67
CA LEU A 355 10.96 -25.53 -9.46
C LEU A 355 9.92 -25.28 -10.54
N GLY A 356 9.33 -26.34 -11.09
CA GLY A 356 8.33 -26.19 -12.14
C GLY A 356 7.59 -27.47 -12.46
N SER A 357 6.80 -27.43 -13.53
CA SER A 357 6.18 -28.59 -14.15
C SER A 357 6.89 -28.89 -15.47
N GLU A 358 7.22 -30.16 -15.74
CA GLU A 358 8.03 -30.56 -16.91
C GLU A 358 7.52 -29.97 -18.24
N GLN A 359 6.20 -29.79 -18.37
CA GLN A 359 5.59 -29.16 -19.55
C GLN A 359 6.10 -27.73 -19.85
N TYR A 360 6.58 -27.00 -18.83
CA TYR A 360 7.10 -25.63 -18.99
C TYR A 360 8.62 -25.55 -19.07
N ARG A 361 9.35 -26.65 -18.86
CA ARG A 361 10.82 -26.67 -18.83
C ARG A 361 11.45 -26.12 -20.11
N HIS A 362 10.82 -26.37 -21.26
CA HIS A 362 11.29 -25.90 -22.57
C HIS A 362 11.41 -24.37 -22.66
N LYS A 363 10.65 -23.61 -21.85
CA LYS A 363 10.70 -22.14 -21.83
C LYS A 363 12.02 -21.57 -21.31
N LEU A 364 12.77 -22.38 -20.55
CA LEU A 364 14.08 -22.00 -20.02
C LEU A 364 15.25 -22.59 -20.85
N SER A 365 14.98 -23.20 -22.00
CA SER A 365 16.00 -23.85 -22.84
C SER A 365 17.14 -22.91 -23.24
N ALA A 366 16.85 -21.62 -23.49
CA ALA A 366 17.85 -20.62 -23.84
C ALA A 366 18.73 -20.15 -22.67
N ILE A 367 18.38 -20.52 -21.43
CA ILE A 367 18.97 -19.99 -20.19
C ILE A 367 19.48 -21.13 -19.28
N SER A 368 19.07 -22.37 -19.55
CA SER A 368 19.50 -23.55 -18.82
C SER A 368 21.01 -23.76 -18.96
N SER A 369 21.76 -23.46 -17.90
CA SER A 369 23.15 -23.90 -17.75
C SER A 369 23.21 -25.33 -17.20
N GLU A 370 24.33 -26.03 -17.39
CA GLU A 370 24.57 -27.33 -16.73
C GLU A 370 24.56 -27.23 -15.19
N SER A 371 24.78 -26.03 -14.64
CA SER A 371 24.79 -25.78 -13.20
C SER A 371 23.40 -25.57 -12.60
N MET A 372 22.38 -25.24 -13.39
CA MET A 372 21.01 -25.02 -12.91
C MET A 372 20.24 -26.35 -12.87
N LYS A 373 19.74 -26.74 -11.68
CA LYS A 373 18.92 -27.94 -11.55
C LYS A 373 17.44 -27.63 -11.68
N TRP A 374 16.74 -28.46 -12.45
CA TRP A 374 15.29 -28.43 -12.56
C TRP A 374 14.67 -29.47 -11.62
N ILE A 375 13.68 -29.06 -10.83
CA ILE A 375 12.87 -29.97 -10.00
C ILE A 375 11.42 -29.94 -10.49
N ASP A 376 10.97 -31.07 -11.02
CA ASP A 376 9.56 -31.28 -11.37
C ASP A 376 8.76 -31.66 -10.12
N ILE A 377 7.87 -30.76 -9.69
CA ILE A 377 7.13 -30.94 -8.44
C ILE A 377 6.06 -32.02 -8.57
N GLU A 378 5.41 -32.14 -9.72
CA GLU A 378 4.37 -33.14 -9.95
C GLU A 378 4.95 -34.55 -9.82
N SER A 379 6.07 -34.84 -10.49
CA SER A 379 6.78 -36.10 -10.35
C SER A 379 7.25 -36.36 -8.91
N PHE A 380 7.75 -35.33 -8.22
CA PHE A 380 8.16 -35.45 -6.82
C PHE A 380 7.01 -35.89 -5.92
N ILE A 381 5.85 -35.22 -6.02
CA ILE A 381 4.70 -35.60 -5.20
C ILE A 381 4.19 -36.99 -5.59
N HIS A 382 4.12 -37.31 -6.88
CA HIS A 382 3.68 -38.64 -7.33
C HIS A 382 4.57 -39.76 -6.75
N MET A 383 5.89 -39.61 -6.82
CA MET A 383 6.86 -40.55 -6.25
C MET A 383 6.62 -40.74 -4.74
N ARG A 384 6.53 -39.63 -3.97
CA ARG A 384 6.29 -39.67 -2.52
C ARG A 384 4.94 -40.26 -2.12
N THR A 385 3.91 -40.10 -2.95
CA THR A 385 2.60 -40.72 -2.70
C THR A 385 2.56 -42.22 -3.04
N ARG A 386 3.33 -42.66 -4.05
CA ARG A 386 3.35 -44.06 -4.51
C ARG A 386 4.18 -44.97 -3.63
N ASP A 387 5.34 -44.50 -3.18
CA ASP A 387 6.28 -45.31 -2.37
C ASP A 387 5.80 -45.45 -0.90
N GLY A 388 4.60 -44.94 -0.59
CA GLY A 388 4.22 -44.53 0.75
C GLY A 388 5.15 -43.42 1.24
N ILE A 389 4.75 -42.71 2.29
CA ILE A 389 5.73 -41.95 3.09
C ILE A 389 6.55 -42.99 3.87
N THR A 390 7.29 -43.84 3.16
CA THR A 390 8.16 -44.82 3.77
C THR A 390 9.29 -44.05 4.42
N THR A 391 9.49 -44.34 5.70
CA THR A 391 10.53 -43.85 6.59
C THR A 391 11.96 -44.13 6.11
N GLN A 392 12.16 -44.53 4.85
CA GLN A 392 13.45 -44.51 4.17
C GLN A 392 13.72 -43.10 3.65
N ASN A 393 13.79 -42.16 4.59
CA ASN A 393 14.49 -40.92 4.36
C ASN A 393 15.90 -41.30 3.86
N PRO A 394 16.44 -40.66 2.79
CA PRO A 394 17.89 -40.64 2.63
C PRO A 394 18.50 -40.22 3.97
N PRO A 395 19.63 -40.81 4.39
CA PRO A 395 20.12 -40.77 5.75
C PRO A 395 20.05 -39.35 6.28
N SER A 396 19.26 -39.18 7.34
CA SER A 396 19.07 -37.98 8.17
C SER A 396 20.16 -36.93 7.99
N LEU A 397 20.01 -36.09 6.98
CA LEU A 397 20.44 -34.70 7.05
C LEU A 397 19.21 -33.95 7.52
N ARG A 398 18.97 -33.98 8.84
CA ARG A 398 18.23 -32.90 9.51
C ARG A 398 19.05 -31.62 9.41
N THR A 399 19.39 -31.19 8.20
CA THR A 399 19.85 -29.84 7.96
C THR A 399 18.57 -29.02 7.97
N VAL A 400 18.07 -28.75 9.17
CA VAL A 400 16.98 -27.82 9.35
C VAL A 400 17.58 -26.47 8.99
N ALA A 401 17.18 -25.93 7.84
CA ALA A 401 17.46 -24.54 7.56
C ALA A 401 16.91 -23.72 8.73
N SER A 402 17.70 -22.79 9.24
CA SER A 402 17.25 -21.87 10.29
C SER A 402 17.12 -20.48 9.68
N PRO A 403 16.05 -20.21 8.90
CA PRO A 403 15.83 -18.87 8.38
C PRO A 403 15.66 -17.89 9.54
N GLU A 404 16.06 -16.64 9.27
CA GLU A 404 15.87 -15.51 10.17
C GLU A 404 14.69 -14.65 9.71
N GLU A 405 14.12 -13.86 10.62
CA GLU A 405 12.94 -13.01 10.33
C GLU A 405 13.22 -11.96 9.24
N ASN A 406 14.48 -11.52 9.14
CA ASN A 406 14.94 -10.56 8.15
C ASN A 406 15.46 -11.21 6.86
N ASP A 407 15.47 -12.55 6.77
CA ASP A 407 15.71 -13.21 5.48
C ASP A 407 14.54 -12.91 4.53
N VAL A 408 14.85 -12.82 3.23
CA VAL A 408 13.85 -12.65 2.19
C VAL A 408 12.98 -13.90 2.11
N ALA A 409 11.66 -13.74 2.21
CA ALA A 409 10.70 -14.82 2.07
C ALA A 409 10.30 -15.03 0.60
N TYR A 410 10.15 -13.92 -0.15
CA TYR A 410 9.84 -13.97 -1.57
C TYR A 410 10.33 -12.71 -2.29
N ILE A 411 10.47 -12.86 -3.61
CA ILE A 411 10.72 -11.77 -4.53
C ILE A 411 9.68 -11.80 -5.65
N MET A 412 9.10 -10.65 -5.97
CA MET A 412 8.14 -10.51 -7.07
C MET A 412 8.61 -9.46 -8.06
N TYR A 413 8.59 -9.81 -9.35
CA TYR A 413 8.97 -8.89 -10.41
C TYR A 413 7.78 -8.04 -10.88
N THR A 414 7.99 -6.74 -10.96
CA THR A 414 7.01 -5.78 -11.50
C THR A 414 7.51 -5.18 -12.81
N SER A 415 6.59 -4.65 -13.63
CA SER A 415 6.94 -3.90 -14.83
C SER A 415 7.63 -2.60 -14.42
N GLY A 416 8.96 -2.54 -14.55
CA GLY A 416 9.71 -1.32 -14.26
C GLY A 416 9.41 -0.23 -15.29
N SER A 417 9.41 1.03 -14.84
CA SER A 417 9.26 2.22 -15.72
C SER A 417 10.30 2.31 -16.84
N THR A 418 11.45 1.63 -16.67
CA THR A 418 12.54 1.54 -17.64
C THR A 418 12.39 0.38 -18.63
N GLY A 419 11.30 -0.39 -18.56
CA GLY A 419 11.04 -1.57 -19.39
C GLY A 419 11.72 -2.85 -18.91
N LYS A 420 12.72 -2.77 -18.01
CA LYS A 420 13.31 -3.94 -17.33
C LYS A 420 12.50 -4.30 -16.08
N PRO A 421 12.18 -5.58 -15.86
CA PRO A 421 11.53 -6.03 -14.63
C PRO A 421 12.37 -5.68 -13.39
N LYS A 422 11.72 -5.26 -12.30
CA LYS A 422 12.38 -4.99 -11.01
C LYS A 422 11.86 -5.95 -9.95
N GLY A 423 12.77 -6.66 -9.28
CA GLY A 423 12.43 -7.59 -8.20
C GLY A 423 12.23 -6.85 -6.87
N VAL A 424 11.02 -6.94 -6.32
CA VAL A 424 10.68 -6.41 -4.99
C VAL A 424 10.87 -7.53 -3.97
N GLN A 425 11.86 -7.38 -3.09
CA GLN A 425 12.20 -8.37 -2.06
C GLN A 425 11.39 -8.08 -0.79
N ILE A 426 10.73 -9.10 -0.25
CA ILE A 426 9.94 -9.00 0.98
C ILE A 426 10.47 -10.00 2.01
N THR A 427 10.78 -9.51 3.21
CA THR A 427 11.28 -10.34 4.31
C THR A 427 10.17 -11.16 4.95
N HIS A 428 10.55 -12.21 5.67
CA HIS A 428 9.62 -13.00 6.47
C HIS A 428 8.83 -12.14 7.46
N LEU A 429 9.50 -11.23 8.17
CA LEU A 429 8.87 -10.35 9.15
C LEU A 429 7.82 -9.44 8.50
N ALA A 430 8.17 -8.76 7.41
CA ALA A 430 7.26 -7.85 6.72
C ALA A 430 6.02 -8.59 6.19
N ALA A 431 6.23 -9.75 5.57
CA ALA A 431 5.13 -10.59 5.08
C ALA A 431 4.23 -11.07 6.23
N ALA A 432 4.82 -11.59 7.31
CA ALA A 432 4.05 -12.11 8.45
C ALA A 432 3.24 -11.02 9.16
N CYS A 433 3.78 -9.81 9.31
CA CYS A 433 3.04 -8.65 9.85
C CYS A 433 1.81 -8.32 9.00
N SER A 434 1.96 -8.29 7.67
CA SER A 434 0.85 -8.05 6.75
C SER A 434 -0.22 -9.15 6.85
N ILE A 435 0.19 -10.41 6.75
CA ILE A 435 -0.73 -11.58 6.82
C ILE A 435 -1.49 -11.61 8.14
N ALA A 436 -0.81 -11.43 9.28
CA ALA A 436 -1.45 -11.42 10.58
C ALA A 436 -2.44 -10.27 10.71
N SER A 437 -2.08 -9.07 10.25
CA SER A 437 -2.95 -7.89 10.27
C SER A 437 -4.23 -8.11 9.46
N HIS A 438 -4.13 -8.70 8.26
CA HIS A 438 -5.30 -9.04 7.45
C HIS A 438 -6.17 -10.11 8.12
N ALA A 439 -5.55 -11.14 8.72
CA ALA A 439 -6.28 -12.21 9.40
C ALA A 439 -7.08 -11.71 10.62
N ILE A 440 -6.54 -10.78 11.41
CA ILE A 440 -7.21 -10.28 12.63
C ILE A 440 -8.26 -9.20 12.36
N THR A 441 -8.08 -8.38 11.32
CA THR A 441 -8.99 -7.26 11.02
C THR A 441 -10.31 -7.73 10.43
N SER A 442 -10.31 -8.85 9.71
CA SER A 442 -11.50 -9.40 9.05
C SER A 442 -11.62 -10.90 9.31
N LYS A 443 -12.49 -11.27 10.27
CA LYS A 443 -12.76 -12.67 10.58
C LYS A 443 -13.34 -13.39 9.35
N LEU A 444 -12.72 -14.49 8.96
CA LEU A 444 -13.17 -15.27 7.81
C LEU A 444 -14.52 -15.94 8.11
N PRO A 445 -15.52 -15.79 7.24
CA PRO A 445 -16.84 -16.37 7.49
C PRO A 445 -16.80 -17.90 7.37
N PRO A 446 -17.38 -18.65 8.32
CA PRO A 446 -17.36 -20.11 8.31
C PRO A 446 -18.22 -20.67 7.16
N SER A 447 -17.85 -21.84 6.63
CA SER A 447 -18.72 -22.62 5.73
C SER A 447 -19.86 -23.31 6.48
N SER A 448 -20.69 -24.09 5.79
CA SER A 448 -21.68 -24.97 6.40
C SER A 448 -21.06 -25.97 7.38
N GLU A 449 -19.81 -26.37 7.16
CA GLU A 449 -19.04 -27.27 8.04
C GLU A 449 -18.32 -26.52 9.18
N GLY A 450 -18.55 -25.22 9.33
CA GLY A 450 -17.96 -24.39 10.39
C GLY A 450 -16.51 -23.94 10.10
N ILE A 451 -15.88 -24.43 9.03
CA ILE A 451 -14.50 -24.07 8.65
C ILE A 451 -14.55 -23.05 7.50
N PRO A 452 -13.91 -21.88 7.61
CA PRO A 452 -13.83 -20.94 6.48
C PRO A 452 -13.12 -21.56 5.27
N ARG A 453 -13.56 -21.20 4.07
CA ARG A 453 -13.03 -21.73 2.82
C ARG A 453 -12.71 -20.56 1.88
N TRP A 454 -11.43 -20.32 1.63
CA TRP A 454 -10.97 -19.21 0.80
C TRP A 454 -10.71 -19.67 -0.62
N PHE A 455 -11.35 -19.06 -1.61
CA PHE A 455 -11.05 -19.33 -3.02
C PHE A 455 -9.84 -18.50 -3.49
N GLN A 456 -8.74 -19.18 -3.80
CA GLN A 456 -7.51 -18.59 -4.31
C GLN A 456 -7.67 -18.28 -5.80
N PHE A 457 -7.79 -17.00 -6.14
CA PHE A 457 -8.05 -16.55 -7.51
C PHE A 457 -6.88 -15.78 -8.10
N ALA A 458 -6.21 -14.94 -7.32
CA ALA A 458 -5.17 -14.06 -7.81
C ALA A 458 -4.04 -14.84 -8.50
N ALA A 459 -3.51 -14.31 -9.60
CA ALA A 459 -2.42 -14.98 -10.30
C ALA A 459 -1.16 -15.07 -9.41
N PRO A 460 -0.40 -16.18 -9.44
CA PRO A 460 0.73 -16.41 -8.54
C PRO A 460 1.84 -15.35 -8.60
N THR A 461 1.91 -14.60 -9.69
CA THR A 461 2.89 -13.53 -9.92
C THR A 461 2.49 -12.18 -9.33
N PHE A 462 1.34 -12.09 -8.67
CA PHE A 462 0.88 -10.89 -7.97
C PHE A 462 0.77 -11.16 -6.48
N ASP A 463 1.10 -10.17 -5.66
CA ASP A 463 1.09 -10.26 -4.21
C ASP A 463 -0.27 -10.52 -3.54
N PRO A 464 -1.46 -10.23 -4.13
CA PRO A 464 -2.72 -10.65 -3.52
C PRO A 464 -2.81 -12.18 -3.40
N SER A 465 -2.16 -12.93 -4.29
CA SER A 465 -2.15 -14.41 -4.21
C SER A 465 -1.53 -14.90 -2.90
N LEU A 466 -0.50 -14.21 -2.39
CA LEU A 466 0.13 -14.56 -1.12
C LEU A 466 -0.76 -14.23 0.06
N MET A 467 -1.53 -13.14 0.00
CA MET A 467 -2.54 -12.85 1.00
C MET A 467 -3.60 -13.96 1.03
N GLU A 468 -4.15 -14.34 -0.12
CA GLU A 468 -5.14 -15.43 -0.21
C GLU A 468 -4.60 -16.75 0.35
N ILE A 469 -3.34 -17.10 0.04
CA ILE A 469 -2.69 -18.34 0.50
C ILE A 469 -2.42 -18.28 2.01
N PHE A 470 -1.67 -17.28 2.47
CA PHE A 470 -1.11 -17.27 3.82
C PHE A 470 -2.11 -16.78 4.87
N VAL A 471 -3.08 -15.91 4.57
CA VAL A 471 -4.19 -15.61 5.52
C VAL A 471 -5.01 -16.87 5.78
N THR A 472 -5.29 -17.64 4.74
CA THR A 472 -6.07 -18.88 4.85
C THR A 472 -5.34 -19.95 5.66
N LEU A 473 -4.08 -20.23 5.31
CA LEU A 473 -3.30 -21.28 5.98
C LEU A 473 -2.89 -20.89 7.41
N SER A 474 -2.71 -19.60 7.71
CA SER A 474 -2.37 -19.13 9.06
C SER A 474 -3.54 -19.15 10.06
N THR A 475 -4.78 -19.20 9.58
CA THR A 475 -6.00 -19.23 10.40
C THR A 475 -6.58 -20.65 10.56
N GLY A 476 -5.97 -21.66 9.94
CA GLY A 476 -6.52 -23.02 9.97
C GLY A 476 -7.73 -23.20 9.04
N ALA A 477 -7.96 -22.27 8.11
CA ALA A 477 -9.02 -22.36 7.10
C ALA A 477 -8.59 -23.28 5.93
N THR A 478 -9.51 -23.56 5.01
CA THR A 478 -9.21 -24.36 3.80
C THR A 478 -8.95 -23.45 2.60
N LEU A 479 -7.78 -23.58 2.00
CA LEU A 479 -7.46 -22.97 0.72
C LEU A 479 -8.10 -23.79 -0.41
N CYS A 480 -9.06 -23.19 -1.09
CA CYS A 480 -9.77 -23.80 -2.21
C CYS A 480 -9.24 -23.18 -3.50
N SER A 481 -8.96 -24.02 -4.50
CA SER A 481 -8.46 -23.53 -5.79
C SER A 481 -8.82 -24.48 -6.92
N ALA A 482 -8.66 -24.02 -8.15
CA ALA A 482 -8.93 -24.80 -9.35
C ALA A 482 -7.94 -24.44 -10.45
N SER A 483 -7.82 -25.32 -11.45
CA SER A 483 -7.05 -25.00 -12.65
C SER A 483 -7.64 -23.80 -13.40
N ARG A 484 -6.77 -23.04 -14.06
CA ARG A 484 -7.16 -21.83 -14.82
C ARG A 484 -8.21 -22.12 -15.89
N ASP A 485 -8.16 -23.29 -16.53
CA ASP A 485 -9.12 -23.66 -17.57
C ASP A 485 -10.55 -23.81 -17.02
N LEU A 486 -10.68 -24.35 -15.80
CA LEU A 486 -11.98 -24.45 -15.14
C LEU A 486 -12.54 -23.08 -14.75
N THR A 487 -11.69 -22.21 -14.21
CA THR A 487 -12.10 -20.86 -13.78
C THR A 487 -12.44 -19.94 -14.96
N LEU A 488 -11.82 -20.17 -16.12
CA LEU A 488 -12.17 -19.48 -17.37
C LEU A 488 -13.48 -19.98 -17.99
N THR A 489 -13.87 -21.23 -17.71
CA THR A 489 -15.09 -21.83 -18.29
C THR A 489 -16.34 -21.39 -17.55
N ASP A 490 -16.40 -21.61 -16.22
CA ASP A 490 -17.50 -21.15 -15.37
C ASP A 490 -16.98 -20.88 -13.96
N PHE A 491 -16.50 -19.65 -13.76
CA PHE A 491 -15.94 -19.19 -12.50
C PHE A 491 -16.88 -19.39 -11.31
N GLU A 492 -18.15 -19.00 -11.47
CA GLU A 492 -19.12 -19.00 -10.37
C GLU A 492 -19.53 -20.43 -9.98
N ALA A 493 -19.61 -21.34 -10.96
CA ALA A 493 -19.82 -22.75 -10.70
C ALA A 493 -18.63 -23.37 -9.96
N VAL A 494 -17.39 -23.03 -10.32
CA VAL A 494 -16.19 -23.51 -9.60
C VAL A 494 -16.18 -23.04 -8.14
N VAL A 495 -16.45 -21.76 -7.90
CA VAL A 495 -16.51 -21.20 -6.54
C VAL A 495 -17.58 -21.91 -5.69
N SER A 496 -18.73 -22.18 -6.30
CA SER A 496 -19.84 -22.89 -5.65
C SER A 496 -19.55 -24.37 -5.41
N GLU A 497 -18.92 -25.06 -6.37
CA GLU A 497 -18.48 -26.46 -6.25
C GLU A 497 -17.50 -26.62 -5.08
N LEU A 498 -16.57 -25.67 -4.94
CA LEU A 498 -15.60 -25.63 -3.84
C LEU A 498 -16.19 -25.12 -2.52
N GLN A 499 -17.46 -24.69 -2.51
CA GLN A 499 -18.16 -24.13 -1.35
C GLN A 499 -17.35 -23.01 -0.68
N ALA A 500 -16.68 -22.18 -1.48
CA ALA A 500 -15.86 -21.12 -0.92
C ALA A 500 -16.74 -20.03 -0.30
N THR A 501 -16.32 -19.56 0.88
CA THR A 501 -17.04 -18.56 1.67
C THR A 501 -16.42 -17.17 1.55
N VAL A 502 -15.15 -17.11 1.19
CA VAL A 502 -14.42 -15.87 0.97
C VAL A 502 -13.59 -15.97 -0.31
N MET A 503 -13.46 -14.86 -1.01
CA MET A 503 -12.56 -14.72 -2.14
C MET A 503 -12.11 -13.27 -2.27
N MET A 504 -11.08 -13.05 -3.09
CA MET A 504 -10.66 -11.72 -3.50
C MET A 504 -10.81 -11.56 -5.02
N ALA A 505 -11.13 -10.35 -5.46
CA ALA A 505 -11.14 -9.97 -6.86
C ALA A 505 -10.74 -8.50 -7.03
N THR A 506 -10.26 -8.12 -8.20
CA THR A 506 -10.20 -6.69 -8.53
C THR A 506 -11.62 -6.13 -8.66
N PRO A 507 -11.86 -4.84 -8.35
CA PRO A 507 -13.14 -4.19 -8.60
C PRO A 507 -13.72 -4.46 -10.00
N SER A 508 -12.88 -4.42 -11.04
CA SER A 508 -13.26 -4.76 -12.42
C SER A 508 -13.77 -6.20 -12.56
N MET A 509 -13.06 -7.19 -11.99
CA MET A 509 -13.50 -8.59 -12.02
C MET A 509 -14.78 -8.78 -11.20
N ALA A 510 -14.84 -8.20 -10.00
CA ALA A 510 -16.02 -8.27 -9.14
C ALA A 510 -17.29 -7.73 -9.82
N ALA A 511 -17.17 -6.73 -10.69
CA ALA A 511 -18.29 -6.18 -11.44
C ALA A 511 -18.86 -7.13 -12.52
N LEU A 512 -18.09 -8.15 -12.92
CA LEU A 512 -18.52 -9.18 -13.88
C LEU A 512 -19.22 -10.37 -13.21
N LEU A 513 -19.04 -10.53 -11.90
CA LEU A 513 -19.58 -11.66 -11.14
C LEU A 513 -21.09 -11.51 -10.92
N ARG A 514 -21.83 -12.61 -11.12
CA ARG A 514 -23.25 -12.65 -10.74
C ARG A 514 -23.39 -13.12 -9.31
N ARG A 515 -23.65 -12.19 -8.39
CA ARG A 515 -23.85 -12.47 -6.96
C ARG A 515 -24.83 -13.63 -6.72
N SER A 516 -25.93 -13.71 -7.47
CA SER A 516 -26.95 -14.75 -7.33
C SER A 516 -26.45 -16.18 -7.59
N LYS A 517 -25.34 -16.34 -8.33
CA LYS A 517 -24.71 -17.64 -8.58
C LYS A 517 -23.69 -18.03 -7.51
N LEU A 518 -23.22 -17.09 -6.69
CA LEU A 518 -22.20 -17.32 -5.66
C LEU A 518 -22.85 -17.65 -4.32
N THR A 519 -23.61 -18.74 -4.25
CA THR A 519 -24.50 -19.04 -3.11
C THR A 519 -23.74 -19.32 -1.81
N SER A 520 -22.54 -19.91 -1.89
CA SER A 520 -21.69 -20.18 -0.72
C SER A 520 -20.89 -18.96 -0.25
N LEU A 521 -20.71 -17.96 -1.12
CA LEU A 521 -19.85 -16.81 -0.85
C LEU A 521 -20.53 -15.86 0.15
N LYS A 522 -19.81 -15.57 1.23
CA LYS A 522 -20.25 -14.72 2.34
C LYS A 522 -19.46 -13.42 2.44
N SER A 523 -18.23 -13.40 1.94
CA SER A 523 -17.36 -12.22 1.93
C SER A 523 -16.63 -12.10 0.60
N LEU A 524 -16.61 -10.91 0.01
CA LEU A 524 -15.82 -10.58 -1.17
C LEU A 524 -14.87 -9.44 -0.82
N TRP A 525 -13.56 -9.69 -0.94
CA TRP A 525 -12.54 -8.68 -0.76
C TRP A 525 -12.19 -8.07 -2.12
N THR A 526 -11.92 -6.76 -2.13
CA THR A 526 -11.49 -6.08 -3.36
C THR A 526 -10.17 -5.35 -3.16
N MET A 527 -9.29 -5.41 -4.15
CA MET A 527 -7.97 -4.79 -4.12
C MET A 527 -7.45 -4.50 -5.53
N GLY A 528 -6.50 -3.56 -5.65
CA GLY A 528 -5.75 -3.27 -6.87
C GLY A 528 -6.33 -2.16 -7.74
N GLU A 529 -7.58 -1.76 -7.52
CA GLU A 529 -8.22 -0.64 -8.24
C GLU A 529 -9.15 0.13 -7.29
N THR A 530 -9.65 1.29 -7.74
CA THR A 530 -10.72 1.99 -7.01
C THR A 530 -12.00 1.15 -7.02
N VAL A 531 -12.61 0.97 -5.84
CA VAL A 531 -13.87 0.23 -5.70
C VAL A 531 -14.97 0.93 -6.51
N LEU A 532 -15.68 0.18 -7.34
CA LEU A 532 -16.76 0.72 -8.16
C LEU A 532 -18.08 0.72 -7.38
N GLN A 533 -18.91 1.73 -7.61
CA GLN A 533 -20.27 1.82 -7.06
C GLN A 533 -21.08 0.53 -7.30
N LYS A 534 -20.93 -0.07 -8.49
CA LYS A 534 -21.55 -1.34 -8.85
C LYS A 534 -21.16 -2.49 -7.92
N ASN A 535 -19.90 -2.56 -7.48
CA ASN A 535 -19.46 -3.61 -6.55
C ASN A 535 -20.23 -3.51 -5.22
N ILE A 536 -20.41 -2.29 -4.72
CA ILE A 536 -21.16 -2.03 -3.48
C ILE A 536 -22.63 -2.42 -3.67
N GLU A 537 -23.24 -2.02 -4.78
CA GLU A 537 -24.65 -2.32 -5.05
C GLU A 537 -24.93 -3.82 -5.19
N ASP A 538 -24.01 -4.56 -5.82
CA ASP A 538 -24.17 -5.99 -6.08
C ASP A 538 -23.81 -6.88 -4.86
N PHE A 539 -22.88 -6.43 -3.99
CA PHE A 539 -22.34 -7.27 -2.90
C PHE A 539 -22.57 -6.75 -1.48
N ALA A 540 -22.85 -5.46 -1.26
CA ALA A 540 -23.07 -4.91 0.09
C ALA A 540 -24.52 -4.97 0.56
N ARG A 541 -25.49 -5.18 -0.36
CA ARG A 541 -26.88 -5.39 0.03
C ARG A 541 -27.02 -6.76 0.66
N LEU A 542 -27.42 -6.81 1.93
CA LEU A 542 -27.87 -8.05 2.54
C LEU A 542 -28.99 -8.64 1.67
N PRO A 543 -29.01 -9.96 1.42
CA PRO A 543 -30.19 -10.59 0.84
C PRO A 543 -31.40 -10.16 1.68
N ASN A 544 -32.49 -9.76 1.02
CA ASN A 544 -33.74 -9.55 1.74
C ASN A 544 -33.99 -10.78 2.63
N PRO A 545 -34.30 -10.59 3.91
CA PRO A 545 -34.71 -11.70 4.75
C PRO A 545 -36.08 -12.16 4.25
N ASP A 546 -36.08 -13.12 3.32
CA ASP A 546 -37.26 -13.92 2.96
C ASP A 546 -37.40 -15.11 3.92
#